data_AF-A0A536MRI9-F1
#
_entry.id   AF-A0A536MRI9-F1
#
_cell.length_a   1.000
_cell.length_b   1.000
_cell.length_c   1.000
_cell.angle_alpha   90.00
_cell.angle_beta   90.00
_cell.angle_gamma   90.00
#
_symmetry.space_group_name_H-M   'P 1'
#
loop_
_entity.id
_entity.type
_entity.pdbx_description
1 polymer ?
#
loop_
_entity_poly.entity_id
_entity_poly.type
_entity_poly.pdbx_seq_one_letter_code
_entity_poly.pdbx_strand_id
1 'polypeptide(L)'
;MPAQMERAFELEQFEAVKPSKDRSSPVITAGVGQRTEAFDQLGGGDLDCLDHPVLDDPAILRGVPASRSQAETAWTDVQLHSQAVSPAGIRSFAMAADWLLIDGSSVMFRAFFGIPVTAFKAPDGQPVNAVRGFLDMLARLVTDRKPRAILVATDEDWRPKFRVDVIPSYKTARLERGAMPPELQPQEPIIREVLAAIGVEVVGSDGFEAEDVIASLLPKIRGKVEIVTGDRDLFALV
;
A
#
# COMPACT_ATOMS: atom_id res chain seq x y z
N MET A 1 -26.57 -2.33 41.00
CA MET A 1 -27.00 -1.87 39.66
C MET A 1 -25.85 -1.10 38.99
N PRO A 2 -24.78 -1.78 38.55
CA PRO A 2 -24.07 -1.33 37.35
C PRO A 2 -23.68 -2.49 36.40
N ALA A 3 -24.42 -3.60 36.41
CA ALA A 3 -24.11 -4.78 35.59
C ALA A 3 -24.83 -4.82 34.22
N GLN A 4 -25.48 -3.72 33.81
CA GLN A 4 -26.26 -3.66 32.56
C GLN A 4 -25.81 -2.56 31.59
N MET A 5 -24.73 -1.83 31.88
CA MET A 5 -24.17 -0.83 30.95
C MET A 5 -22.83 -1.25 30.31
N GLU A 6 -22.17 -2.29 30.79
CA GLU A 6 -20.90 -2.79 30.21
C GLU A 6 -21.08 -3.82 29.08
N ARG A 7 -22.29 -4.34 28.85
CA ARG A 7 -22.57 -5.28 27.74
C ARG A 7 -22.86 -4.64 26.39
N ALA A 8 -22.81 -3.31 26.29
CA ALA A 8 -23.08 -2.58 25.05
C ALA A 8 -21.81 -2.21 24.26
N PHE A 9 -20.60 -2.44 24.80
CA PHE A 9 -19.34 -2.09 24.13
C PHE A 9 -18.57 -3.31 23.56
N GLU A 10 -19.10 -4.52 23.75
CA GLU A 10 -18.37 -5.77 23.50
C GLU A 10 -18.70 -6.48 22.18
N LEU A 11 -19.47 -5.89 21.25
CA LEU A 11 -19.85 -6.58 20.00
C LEU A 11 -19.80 -5.74 18.70
N GLU A 12 -19.26 -4.51 18.71
CA GLU A 12 -19.25 -3.65 17.51
C GLU A 12 -17.91 -3.56 16.75
N GLN A 13 -16.83 -4.24 17.18
CA GLN A 13 -15.53 -4.14 16.49
C GLN A 13 -15.18 -5.30 15.55
N PHE A 14 -16.04 -6.29 15.40
CA PHE A 14 -15.95 -7.31 14.35
C PHE A 14 -17.35 -7.76 13.92
N GLU A 15 -18.21 -6.84 13.46
CA GLU A 15 -19.25 -7.27 12.54
C GLU A 15 -18.55 -7.60 11.22
N ALA A 16 -18.55 -8.89 10.87
CA ALA A 16 -18.23 -9.31 9.52
C ALA A 16 -19.06 -8.46 8.57
N VAL A 17 -18.42 -7.51 7.88
CA VAL A 17 -19.05 -6.73 6.83
C VAL A 17 -19.65 -7.74 5.86
N LYS A 18 -20.97 -7.92 5.94
CA LYS A 18 -21.70 -8.71 4.95
C LYS A 18 -21.28 -8.16 3.59
N PRO A 19 -20.89 -9.02 2.63
CA PRO A 19 -20.33 -8.54 1.37
C PRO A 19 -21.30 -7.55 0.75
N SER A 20 -20.88 -6.29 0.75
CA SER A 20 -21.46 -5.25 -0.07
C SER A 20 -21.47 -5.79 -1.51
N LYS A 21 -22.62 -5.69 -2.19
CA LYS A 21 -22.72 -6.02 -3.61
C LYS A 21 -21.89 -5.09 -4.48
N ASP A 22 -21.40 -3.98 -3.92
CA ASP A 22 -20.41 -3.12 -4.56
C ASP A 22 -19.00 -3.56 -4.14
N ARG A 23 -18.27 -4.14 -5.10
CA ARG A 23 -16.89 -4.64 -4.98
C ARG A 23 -15.88 -3.54 -5.35
N SER A 24 -16.13 -2.29 -4.98
CA SER A 24 -15.16 -1.22 -5.16
C SER A 24 -13.97 -1.48 -4.21
N SER A 25 -12.83 -1.86 -4.81
CA SER A 25 -11.56 -2.09 -4.13
C SER A 25 -11.18 -0.92 -3.21
N PRO A 26 -10.48 -1.14 -2.08
CA PRO A 26 -10.05 -0.07 -1.16
C PRO A 26 -8.88 0.72 -1.76
N VAL A 27 -9.20 1.47 -2.82
CA VAL A 27 -8.27 2.29 -3.58
C VAL A 27 -8.66 3.74 -3.35
N ILE A 28 -7.73 4.47 -2.77
CA ILE A 28 -7.83 5.91 -2.56
C ILE A 28 -7.11 6.59 -3.72
N THR A 29 -7.68 7.66 -4.29
CA THR A 29 -6.97 8.47 -5.30
C THR A 29 -6.38 9.69 -4.60
N ALA A 30 -5.05 9.80 -4.58
CA ALA A 30 -4.37 11.00 -4.10
C ALA A 30 -4.19 11.97 -5.27
N GLY A 31 -4.74 13.19 -5.14
CA GLY A 31 -4.54 14.24 -6.12
C GLY A 31 -3.17 14.88 -5.94
N VAL A 32 -2.17 14.52 -6.75
CA VAL A 32 -0.93 15.31 -6.81
C VAL A 32 -1.28 16.62 -7.50
N GLY A 33 -1.59 17.64 -6.70
CA GLY A 33 -1.87 18.99 -7.18
C GLY A 33 -0.73 19.46 -8.09
N GLN A 34 -1.07 19.96 -9.28
CA GLN A 34 -0.15 20.78 -10.05
C GLN A 34 0.39 21.84 -9.09
N ARG A 35 1.72 21.96 -8.93
CA ARG A 35 2.35 22.98 -8.08
C ARG A 35 1.63 24.30 -8.34
N THR A 36 0.89 24.78 -7.34
CA THR A 36 0.36 26.14 -7.38
C THR A 36 1.52 27.07 -7.07
N GLU A 37 1.63 28.16 -7.80
CA GLU A 37 2.62 29.24 -7.61
C GLU A 37 2.58 29.83 -6.17
N ALA A 38 1.61 29.42 -5.35
CA ALA A 38 1.45 29.78 -3.94
C ALA A 38 2.52 29.19 -2.99
N PHE A 39 3.21 28.11 -3.37
CA PHE A 39 4.34 27.59 -2.55
C PHE A 39 5.63 28.40 -2.71
N ASP A 40 5.81 29.11 -3.83
CA ASP A 40 6.99 29.97 -4.05
C ASP A 40 6.84 31.35 -3.38
N GLN A 41 5.63 31.72 -2.92
CA GLN A 41 5.33 33.04 -2.31
C GLN A 41 5.28 33.03 -0.78
N LEU A 42 5.38 31.86 -0.14
CA LEU A 42 5.55 31.78 1.31
C LEU A 42 7.04 31.92 1.63
N GLY A 43 7.47 33.18 1.81
CA GLY A 43 8.83 33.53 2.20
C GLY A 43 9.32 32.68 3.38
N GLY A 44 10.56 32.21 3.26
CA GLY A 44 11.22 31.29 4.20
C GLY A 44 11.15 31.75 5.65
N GLY A 45 10.23 31.15 6.38
CA GLY A 45 10.18 31.14 7.84
C GLY A 45 10.06 29.70 8.30
N ASP A 46 11.11 29.22 8.95
CA ASP A 46 11.31 27.95 9.67
C ASP A 46 10.08 27.02 9.76
N LEU A 47 10.07 26.02 8.86
CA LEU A 47 9.32 24.79 9.00
C LEU A 47 10.32 23.62 8.97
N ASP A 48 11.00 23.41 10.10
CA ASP A 48 11.97 22.32 10.37
C ASP A 48 11.35 20.90 10.33
N CYS A 49 10.19 20.70 9.70
CA CYS A 49 9.59 19.38 9.48
C CYS A 49 9.86 18.81 8.08
N LEU A 50 10.53 19.57 7.19
CA LEU A 50 10.88 19.14 5.83
C LEU A 50 12.31 18.58 5.69
N ASP A 51 13.13 18.63 6.74
CA ASP A 51 14.44 17.95 6.83
C ASP A 51 14.29 16.55 7.43
N HIS A 52 13.35 15.76 6.92
CA HIS A 52 13.08 14.43 7.43
C HIS A 52 13.92 13.38 6.66
N PRO A 53 14.73 12.53 7.33
CA PRO A 53 15.70 11.62 6.67
C PRO A 53 15.09 10.64 5.65
N VAL A 54 13.78 10.36 5.74
CA VAL A 54 13.01 9.56 4.77
C VAL A 54 12.98 10.22 3.37
N LEU A 55 13.10 11.56 3.29
CA LEU A 55 13.09 12.27 2.03
C LEU A 55 14.40 12.09 1.22
N ASP A 56 15.49 11.69 1.88
CA ASP A 56 16.80 11.52 1.24
C ASP A 56 17.26 10.05 1.17
N ASP A 57 16.44 9.10 1.61
CA ASP A 57 16.80 7.69 1.59
C ASP A 57 17.02 7.19 0.14
N PRO A 58 18.25 6.78 -0.22
CA PRO A 58 18.56 6.31 -1.56
C PRO A 58 17.86 5.00 -1.92
N ALA A 59 17.25 4.27 -0.97
CA ALA A 59 16.37 3.13 -1.26
C ALA A 59 15.04 3.61 -1.88
N ILE A 60 14.45 4.68 -1.34
CA ILE A 60 13.21 5.29 -1.84
C ILE A 60 13.41 5.88 -3.24
N LEU A 61 14.57 6.49 -3.50
CA LEU A 61 14.87 7.13 -4.78
C LEU A 61 15.25 6.15 -5.90
N ARG A 62 15.72 4.94 -5.58
CA ARG A 62 16.12 3.94 -6.58
C ARG A 62 14.94 3.29 -7.31
N GLY A 63 13.77 3.22 -6.68
CA GLY A 63 12.55 2.60 -7.24
C GLY A 63 11.67 3.53 -8.09
N VAL A 64 11.98 4.84 -8.16
CA VAL A 64 11.21 5.82 -8.95
C VAL A 64 11.86 5.97 -10.33
N PRO A 65 11.29 5.41 -11.42
CA PRO A 65 11.80 5.66 -12.77
C PRO A 65 11.89 7.16 -13.07
N ALA A 66 13.08 7.62 -13.44
CA ALA A 66 13.41 9.03 -13.64
C ALA A 66 12.72 9.65 -14.87
N SER A 67 12.14 8.84 -15.76
CA SER A 67 11.45 9.33 -16.96
C SER A 67 10.37 8.36 -17.50
N ARG A 68 9.46 8.92 -18.29
CA ARG A 68 8.34 8.21 -18.95
C ARG A 68 8.81 7.01 -19.80
N SER A 69 9.93 7.13 -20.49
CA SER A 69 10.48 6.06 -21.35
C SER A 69 11.08 4.89 -20.55
N GLN A 70 11.64 5.15 -19.37
CA GLN A 70 12.20 4.11 -18.50
C GLN A 70 11.09 3.24 -17.90
N ALA A 71 9.97 3.87 -17.50
CA ALA A 71 8.78 3.13 -17.08
C ALA A 71 8.18 2.32 -18.25
N GLU A 72 8.08 2.89 -19.46
CA GLU A 72 7.55 2.15 -20.62
C GLU A 72 8.44 0.94 -20.99
N THR A 73 9.76 1.05 -20.89
CA THR A 73 10.69 -0.03 -21.27
C THR A 73 10.64 -1.23 -20.30
N ALA A 74 10.54 -1.00 -18.99
CA ALA A 74 10.54 -2.08 -17.98
C ALA A 74 9.31 -3.00 -18.06
N TRP A 75 8.17 -2.49 -18.55
CA TRP A 75 6.90 -3.22 -18.55
C TRP A 75 6.48 -3.77 -19.93
N THR A 76 7.10 -3.29 -21.01
CA THR A 76 6.77 -3.77 -22.37
C THR A 76 7.16 -5.25 -22.56
N ASP A 77 8.16 -5.75 -21.83
CA ASP A 77 8.63 -7.13 -21.92
C ASP A 77 7.67 -8.19 -21.35
N VAL A 78 6.71 -7.79 -20.50
CA VAL A 78 5.68 -8.71 -19.93
C VAL A 78 4.41 -8.75 -20.79
N GLN A 79 4.26 -7.84 -21.76
CA GLN A 79 3.01 -7.61 -22.48
C GLN A 79 2.88 -8.29 -23.86
N LEU A 80 3.70 -9.32 -24.14
CA LEU A 80 3.52 -10.13 -25.34
C LEU A 80 2.41 -11.18 -25.13
N HIS A 81 1.18 -10.78 -25.41
CA HIS A 81 0.17 -11.46 -26.25
C HIS A 81 -1.25 -11.00 -25.91
N SER A 82 -1.70 -9.92 -26.54
CA SER A 82 -3.13 -9.67 -26.78
C SER A 82 -3.27 -8.56 -27.82
N GLN A 83 -3.27 -8.93 -29.10
CA GLN A 83 -3.71 -8.01 -30.15
C GLN A 83 -5.20 -8.19 -30.41
N ALA A 84 -5.96 -7.12 -30.19
CA ALA A 84 -7.23 -6.91 -30.86
C ALA A 84 -7.33 -5.42 -31.25
N VAL A 85 -7.13 -5.14 -32.54
CA VAL A 85 -7.42 -3.84 -33.14
C VAL A 85 -8.93 -3.76 -33.42
N SER A 86 -9.55 -2.63 -33.10
CA SER A 86 -10.81 -2.22 -33.71
C SER A 86 -10.84 -0.71 -33.92
N PRO A 87 -11.40 -0.21 -35.04
CA PRO A 87 -11.28 1.19 -35.44
C PRO A 87 -12.42 2.06 -34.90
N ALA A 88 -12.07 3.33 -34.69
CA ALA A 88 -12.95 4.50 -34.60
C ALA A 88 -14.14 4.44 -33.60
N GLY A 89 -13.88 4.98 -32.41
CA GLY A 89 -14.90 5.40 -31.46
C GLY A 89 -14.17 6.00 -30.27
N ILE A 90 -14.45 7.26 -29.92
CA ILE A 90 -13.77 7.98 -28.84
C ILE A 90 -13.76 7.11 -27.59
N ARG A 91 -12.60 6.54 -27.28
CA ARG A 91 -12.39 5.86 -26.01
C ARG A 91 -12.30 6.97 -24.98
N SER A 92 -13.33 7.11 -24.16
CA SER A 92 -13.10 7.58 -22.80
C SER A 92 -12.16 6.56 -22.18
N PHE A 93 -10.86 6.81 -22.28
CA PHE A 93 -9.91 6.13 -21.44
C PHE A 93 -10.25 6.60 -20.04
N ALA A 94 -10.89 5.75 -19.24
CA ALA A 94 -10.79 5.89 -17.79
C ALA A 94 -9.29 6.06 -17.52
N MET A 95 -8.89 7.26 -17.07
CA MET A 95 -7.48 7.62 -16.98
C MET A 95 -6.81 6.60 -16.07
N ALA A 96 -5.98 5.75 -16.67
CA ALA A 96 -5.17 4.76 -15.98
C ALA A 96 -4.37 5.48 -14.89
N ALA A 97 -4.19 4.82 -13.74
CA ALA A 97 -3.28 5.35 -12.75
C ALA A 97 -1.86 5.42 -13.36
N ASP A 98 -1.14 6.53 -13.16
CA ASP A 98 0.28 6.53 -13.49
C ASP A 98 1.03 5.67 -12.47
N TRP A 99 0.65 5.79 -11.20
CA TRP A 99 1.25 5.09 -10.07
C TRP A 99 0.19 4.38 -9.25
N LEU A 100 0.47 3.13 -8.91
CA LEU A 100 -0.24 2.38 -7.89
C LEU A 100 0.72 2.15 -6.71
N LEU A 101 0.52 2.89 -5.63
CA LEU A 101 1.26 2.72 -4.38
C LEU A 101 0.47 1.78 -3.47
N ILE A 102 1.09 0.69 -3.03
CA ILE A 102 0.43 -0.34 -2.24
C ILE A 102 1.03 -0.31 -0.84
N ASP A 103 0.18 -0.13 0.17
CA ASP A 103 0.51 -0.41 1.56
C ASP A 103 0.60 -1.94 1.73
N GLY A 104 1.84 -2.45 1.73
CA GLY A 104 2.13 -3.88 1.68
C GLY A 104 1.60 -4.63 2.90
N SER A 105 1.85 -4.08 4.09
CA SER A 105 1.38 -4.67 5.35
C SER A 105 -0.14 -4.72 5.41
N SER A 106 -0.82 -3.61 5.11
CA SER A 106 -2.28 -3.56 5.15
C SER A 106 -2.92 -4.56 4.18
N VAL A 107 -2.40 -4.67 2.95
CA VAL A 107 -2.88 -5.65 1.96
C VAL A 107 -2.56 -7.08 2.38
N MET A 108 -1.37 -7.35 2.92
CA MET A 108 -0.97 -8.67 3.39
C MET A 108 -1.86 -9.16 4.55
N PHE A 109 -2.10 -8.33 5.56
CA PHE A 109 -2.98 -8.66 6.68
C PHE A 109 -4.42 -8.88 6.22
N ARG A 110 -4.91 -8.06 5.28
CA ARG A 110 -6.23 -8.25 4.66
C ARG A 110 -6.33 -9.58 3.92
N ALA A 111 -5.30 -9.98 3.18
CA ALA A 111 -5.26 -11.27 2.51
C ALA A 111 -5.26 -12.43 3.52
N PHE A 112 -4.46 -12.33 4.58
CA PHE A 112 -4.38 -13.35 5.63
C PHE A 112 -5.72 -13.57 6.35
N PHE A 113 -6.38 -12.51 6.80
CA PHE A 113 -7.65 -12.63 7.53
C PHE A 113 -8.86 -12.84 6.61
N GLY A 114 -8.76 -12.45 5.33
CA GLY A 114 -9.83 -12.62 4.35
C GLY A 114 -9.94 -14.03 3.77
N ILE A 115 -8.91 -14.86 3.93
CA ILE A 115 -8.84 -16.22 3.37
C ILE A 115 -8.48 -17.21 4.47
N PRO A 116 -9.27 -18.28 4.70
CA PRO A 116 -8.95 -19.28 5.71
C PRO A 116 -7.54 -19.86 5.53
N VAL A 117 -6.79 -19.97 6.62
CA VAL A 117 -5.41 -20.52 6.64
C VAL A 117 -5.33 -21.97 6.13
N THR A 118 -6.46 -22.69 6.15
CA THR A 118 -6.57 -24.06 5.63
C THR A 118 -6.87 -24.14 4.15
N ALA A 119 -7.25 -23.03 3.50
CA ALA A 119 -7.69 -23.01 2.11
C ALA A 119 -6.53 -23.26 1.14
N PHE A 120 -5.34 -22.74 1.45
CA PHE A 120 -4.16 -22.84 0.59
C PHE A 120 -2.92 -23.19 1.41
N LYS A 121 -2.25 -24.26 1.01
CA LYS A 121 -1.02 -24.75 1.62
C LYS A 121 0.03 -25.03 0.54
N ALA A 122 1.29 -24.76 0.84
CA ALA A 122 2.42 -25.19 0.05
C ALA A 122 2.60 -26.73 0.14
N PRO A 123 3.42 -27.35 -0.74
CA PRO A 123 3.64 -28.80 -0.73
C PRO A 123 4.18 -29.36 0.60
N ASP A 124 4.88 -28.55 1.38
CA ASP A 124 5.38 -28.86 2.73
C ASP A 124 4.30 -28.72 3.82
N GLY A 125 3.09 -28.29 3.46
CA GLY A 125 1.96 -28.09 4.37
C GLY A 125 1.86 -26.69 4.98
N GLN A 126 2.82 -25.80 4.73
CA GLN A 126 2.82 -24.43 5.24
C GLN A 126 1.64 -23.63 4.66
N PRO A 127 0.84 -22.91 5.47
CA PRO A 127 -0.17 -21.98 4.97
C PRO A 127 0.42 -20.91 4.05
N VAL A 128 -0.24 -20.67 2.91
CA VAL A 128 0.13 -19.66 1.91
C VAL A 128 -1.07 -18.79 1.49
N ASN A 129 -2.07 -18.69 2.38
CA ASN A 129 -3.31 -17.95 2.15
C ASN A 129 -3.06 -16.44 1.94
N ALA A 130 -2.15 -15.84 2.69
CA ALA A 130 -1.78 -14.44 2.52
C ALA A 130 -1.02 -14.21 1.20
N VAL A 131 -0.07 -15.09 0.85
CA VAL A 131 0.64 -15.05 -0.44
C VAL A 131 -0.36 -15.08 -1.59
N ARG A 132 -1.28 -16.05 -1.57
CA ARG A 132 -2.29 -16.20 -2.61
C ARG A 132 -3.21 -14.98 -2.69
N GLY A 133 -3.72 -14.52 -1.55
CA GLY A 133 -4.64 -13.38 -1.50
C GLY A 133 -3.99 -12.07 -1.94
N PHE A 134 -2.74 -11.83 -1.55
CA PHE A 134 -1.97 -10.65 -1.96
C PHE A 134 -1.81 -10.62 -3.48
N LEU A 135 -1.33 -11.72 -4.07
CA LEU A 135 -1.10 -11.81 -5.51
C LEU A 135 -2.40 -11.75 -6.32
N ASP A 136 -3.48 -12.36 -5.83
CA ASP A 136 -4.80 -12.27 -6.48
C ASP A 136 -5.34 -10.81 -6.44
N MET A 137 -5.13 -10.08 -5.34
CA MET A 137 -5.48 -8.66 -5.25
C MET A 137 -4.63 -7.82 -6.19
N LEU A 138 -3.31 -8.02 -6.21
CA LEU A 138 -2.39 -7.33 -7.10
C LEU A 138 -2.77 -7.57 -8.56
N ALA A 139 -3.00 -8.82 -8.97
CA ALA A 139 -3.38 -9.17 -10.34
C ALA A 139 -4.69 -8.48 -10.78
N ARG A 140 -5.68 -8.38 -9.89
CA ARG A 140 -6.91 -7.62 -10.16
C ARG A 140 -6.64 -6.14 -10.31
N LEU A 141 -5.86 -5.53 -9.41
CA LEU A 141 -5.51 -4.11 -9.48
C LEU A 141 -4.76 -3.78 -10.77
N VAL A 142 -3.81 -4.61 -11.18
CA VAL A 142 -3.09 -4.47 -12.46
C VAL A 142 -4.07 -4.50 -13.63
N THR A 143 -4.98 -5.47 -13.64
CA THR A 143 -5.95 -5.67 -14.73
C THR A 143 -6.96 -4.52 -14.83
N ASP A 144 -7.48 -4.08 -13.69
CA ASP A 144 -8.58 -3.13 -13.60
C ASP A 144 -8.09 -1.67 -13.71
N ARG A 145 -6.96 -1.36 -13.06
CA ARG A 145 -6.44 0.02 -12.94
C ARG A 145 -5.38 0.33 -14.00
N LYS A 146 -4.76 -0.70 -14.57
CA LYS A 146 -3.72 -0.63 -15.62
C LYS A 146 -2.63 0.40 -15.28
N PRO A 147 -2.03 0.32 -14.08
CA PRO A 147 -1.04 1.29 -13.67
C PRO A 147 0.20 1.24 -14.56
N ARG A 148 0.86 2.37 -14.77
CA ARG A 148 2.15 2.43 -15.48
C ARG A 148 3.32 2.02 -14.59
N ALA A 149 3.21 2.24 -13.28
CA ALA A 149 4.19 1.83 -12.28
C ALA A 149 3.50 1.37 -11.01
N ILE A 150 4.10 0.40 -10.32
CA ILE A 150 3.61 -0.18 -9.07
C ILE A 150 4.76 -0.17 -8.07
N LEU A 151 4.47 0.22 -6.83
CA LEU A 151 5.41 0.18 -5.73
C LEU A 151 4.69 -0.34 -4.49
N VAL A 152 5.32 -1.27 -3.77
CA VAL A 152 4.80 -1.80 -2.50
C VAL A 152 5.64 -1.23 -1.36
N ALA A 153 5.01 -0.45 -0.48
CA ALA A 153 5.64 0.10 0.71
C ALA A 153 5.58 -0.91 1.87
N THR A 154 6.64 -0.97 2.68
CA THR A 154 6.74 -1.90 3.82
C THR A 154 7.01 -1.17 5.12
N ASP A 155 6.52 -1.77 6.21
CA ASP A 155 6.87 -1.37 7.58
C ASP A 155 8.20 -2.02 7.95
N GLU A 156 9.31 -1.29 7.84
CA GLU A 156 10.60 -1.77 8.39
C GLU A 156 10.67 -1.52 9.90
N ASP A 157 9.91 -0.55 10.41
CA ASP A 157 9.54 -0.47 11.82
C ASP A 157 8.06 -0.11 11.95
N TRP A 158 7.21 -1.12 12.23
CA TRP A 158 5.77 -0.94 12.40
C TRP A 158 5.39 -0.09 13.63
N ARG A 159 6.33 0.17 14.54
CA ARG A 159 6.15 0.98 15.75
C ARG A 159 7.41 1.82 16.05
N PRO A 160 7.68 2.84 15.23
CA PRO A 160 8.88 3.65 15.33
C PRO A 160 9.06 4.32 16.67
N LYS A 161 10.30 4.31 17.15
CA LYS A 161 10.68 4.96 18.41
C LYS A 161 10.27 6.42 18.45
N PHE A 162 10.41 7.18 17.36
CA PHE A 162 10.07 8.61 17.36
C PHE A 162 8.58 8.86 17.65
N ARG A 163 7.67 7.98 17.17
CA ARG A 163 6.24 8.08 17.51
C ARG A 163 5.99 7.71 18.97
N VAL A 164 6.67 6.68 19.47
CA VAL A 164 6.54 6.20 20.85
C VAL A 164 7.06 7.23 21.85
N ASP A 165 8.15 7.93 21.52
CA ASP A 165 8.73 8.97 22.38
C ASP A 165 7.77 10.16 22.56
N VAL A 166 6.98 10.49 21.53
CA VAL A 166 5.96 11.53 21.59
C VAL A 166 4.66 11.02 22.24
N ILE A 167 4.23 9.81 21.88
CA ILE A 167 3.00 9.18 22.38
C ILE A 167 3.34 7.78 22.89
N PRO A 168 3.64 7.60 24.19
CA PRO A 168 4.06 6.29 24.73
C PRO A 168 3.06 5.16 24.53
N SER A 169 1.76 5.48 24.44
CA SER A 169 0.68 4.52 24.18
C SER A 169 0.52 4.14 22.71
N TYR A 170 1.30 4.73 21.80
CA TYR A 170 1.20 4.49 20.36
C TYR A 170 1.33 2.99 20.05
N LYS A 171 0.32 2.43 19.40
CA LYS A 171 0.21 1.01 19.00
C LYS A 171 0.46 -0.03 20.11
N THR A 172 0.45 0.33 21.39
CA THR A 172 0.75 -0.60 22.50
C THR A 172 -0.18 -1.81 22.53
N ALA A 173 -1.45 -1.65 22.15
CA ALA A 173 -2.41 -2.76 22.06
C ALA A 173 -2.01 -3.88 21.09
N ARG A 174 -1.13 -3.60 20.10
CA ARG A 174 -0.60 -4.62 19.17
C ARG A 174 0.56 -5.42 19.77
N LEU A 175 1.25 -4.90 20.79
CA LEU A 175 2.32 -5.63 21.49
C LEU A 175 1.74 -6.83 22.24
N GLU A 176 0.59 -6.65 22.90
CA GLU A 176 -0.08 -7.70 23.68
C GLU A 176 -0.66 -8.81 22.80
N ARG A 177 -1.18 -8.44 21.61
CA ARG A 177 -1.79 -9.38 20.65
C ARG A 177 -0.77 -10.12 19.77
N GLY A 178 0.47 -9.66 19.77
CA GLY A 178 1.47 -10.02 18.76
C GLY A 178 1.28 -9.18 17.50
N ALA A 179 2.34 -8.49 17.07
CA ALA A 179 2.30 -7.60 15.91
C ALA A 179 1.92 -8.34 14.61
N MET A 180 2.33 -9.61 14.49
CA MET A 180 2.05 -10.47 13.34
C MET A 180 1.73 -11.90 13.80
N PRO A 181 0.65 -12.53 13.27
CA PRO A 181 0.35 -13.93 13.56
C PRO A 181 1.49 -14.89 13.14
N PRO A 182 1.77 -15.96 13.92
CA PRO A 182 2.85 -16.92 13.60
C PRO A 182 2.70 -17.57 12.23
N GLU A 183 1.48 -17.82 11.76
CA GLU A 183 1.21 -18.40 10.45
C GLU A 183 1.38 -17.41 9.30
N LEU A 184 1.34 -16.10 9.59
CA LEU A 184 1.57 -15.03 8.61
C LEU A 184 3.06 -14.72 8.46
N GLN A 185 3.81 -14.72 9.55
CA GLN A 185 5.23 -14.35 9.56
C GLN A 185 6.09 -15.05 8.48
N PRO A 186 5.98 -16.37 8.22
CA PRO A 186 6.76 -17.02 7.16
C PRO A 186 6.26 -16.71 5.74
N GLN A 187 5.08 -16.10 5.58
CA GLN A 187 4.52 -15.76 4.27
C GLN A 187 5.00 -14.40 3.75
N GLU A 188 5.39 -13.47 4.62
CA GLU A 188 5.89 -12.15 4.21
C GLU A 188 7.16 -12.25 3.33
N PRO A 189 8.21 -13.02 3.71
CA PRO A 189 9.39 -13.16 2.85
C PRO A 189 9.04 -13.76 1.48
N ILE A 190 8.11 -14.72 1.43
CA ILE A 190 7.64 -15.32 0.18
C ILE A 190 6.97 -14.27 -0.72
N ILE A 191 6.15 -13.38 -0.15
CA ILE A 191 5.54 -12.28 -0.90
C ILE A 191 6.64 -11.38 -1.48
N ARG A 192 7.62 -10.98 -0.68
CA ARG A 192 8.74 -10.13 -1.13
C ARG A 192 9.54 -10.80 -2.26
N GLU A 193 9.86 -12.09 -2.13
CA GLU A 193 10.55 -12.86 -3.16
C GLU A 193 9.76 -12.93 -4.47
N VAL A 194 8.45 -13.17 -4.41
CA VAL A 194 7.60 -13.22 -5.61
C VAL A 194 7.52 -11.84 -6.26
N LEU A 195 7.33 -10.77 -5.48
CA LEU A 195 7.27 -9.40 -5.99
C LEU A 195 8.57 -9.01 -6.71
N ALA A 196 9.72 -9.33 -6.11
CA ALA A 196 11.01 -9.13 -6.75
C ALA A 196 11.13 -9.94 -8.06
N ALA A 197 10.68 -11.20 -8.06
CA ALA A 197 10.74 -12.06 -9.25
C ALA A 197 9.87 -11.56 -10.43
N ILE A 198 8.79 -10.83 -10.14
CA ILE A 198 7.92 -10.22 -11.16
C ILE A 198 8.25 -8.75 -11.45
N GLY A 199 9.34 -8.22 -10.91
CA GLY A 199 9.80 -6.85 -11.14
C GLY A 199 8.95 -5.77 -10.44
N VAL A 200 8.25 -6.12 -9.36
CA VAL A 200 7.56 -5.14 -8.51
C VAL A 200 8.51 -4.70 -7.39
N GLU A 201 8.78 -3.40 -7.35
CA GLU A 201 9.65 -2.80 -6.34
C GLU A 201 8.96 -2.80 -4.96
N VAL A 202 9.71 -3.26 -3.96
CA VAL A 202 9.33 -3.25 -2.55
C VAL A 202 10.24 -2.26 -1.84
N VAL A 203 9.66 -1.24 -1.22
CA VAL A 203 10.41 -0.12 -0.64
C VAL A 203 10.04 0.05 0.82
N GLY A 204 11.06 0.04 1.67
CA GLY A 204 10.98 0.35 3.08
C GLY A 204 12.04 1.38 3.46
N SER A 205 11.95 1.93 4.67
CA SER A 205 12.98 2.79 5.24
C SER A 205 13.14 2.45 6.72
N ASP A 206 14.38 2.25 7.16
CA ASP A 206 14.69 1.80 8.52
C ASP A 206 14.12 2.78 9.56
N GLY A 207 13.35 2.25 10.51
CA GLY A 207 12.71 3.05 11.55
C GLY A 207 11.41 3.74 11.10
N PHE A 208 10.84 3.36 9.96
CA PHE A 208 9.62 3.95 9.42
C PHE A 208 8.54 2.92 9.06
N GLU A 209 7.31 3.43 9.03
CA GLU A 209 6.12 2.68 8.65
C GLU A 209 5.85 2.83 7.14
N ALA A 210 4.99 1.96 6.60
CA ALA A 210 4.66 1.99 5.18
C ALA A 210 4.03 3.34 4.75
N GLU A 211 3.24 3.98 5.61
CA GLU A 211 2.65 5.27 5.31
C GLU A 211 3.68 6.40 5.22
N ASP A 212 4.78 6.32 5.96
CA ASP A 212 5.86 7.31 5.92
C ASP A 212 6.56 7.26 4.56
N VAL A 213 6.79 6.05 4.05
CA VAL A 213 7.36 5.81 2.71
C VAL A 213 6.42 6.35 1.64
N ILE A 214 5.12 6.03 1.72
CA ILE A 214 4.12 6.50 0.75
C ILE A 214 4.03 8.04 0.76
N ALA A 215 3.88 8.64 1.94
CA ALA A 215 3.79 10.10 2.09
C ALA A 215 5.05 10.80 1.55
N SER A 216 6.23 10.22 1.76
CA SER A 216 7.50 10.76 1.28
C SER A 216 7.72 10.63 -0.22
N LEU A 217 7.05 9.66 -0.87
CA LEU A 217 7.11 9.46 -2.32
C LEU A 217 6.21 10.44 -3.08
N LEU A 218 5.06 10.80 -2.53
CA LEU A 218 4.04 11.62 -3.21
C LEU A 218 4.59 12.92 -3.82
N PRO A 219 5.44 13.72 -3.13
CA PRO A 219 5.99 14.96 -3.71
C PRO A 219 6.99 14.73 -4.85
N LYS A 220 7.56 13.51 -4.96
CA LYS A 220 8.63 13.17 -5.90
C LYS A 220 8.11 12.55 -7.19
N ILE A 221 6.92 11.96 -7.15
CA ILE A 221 6.29 11.32 -8.31
C ILE A 221 5.34 12.29 -9.04
N ARG A 222 5.17 12.08 -10.35
CA ARG A 222 4.25 12.86 -11.17
C ARG A 222 3.22 11.96 -11.84
N GLY A 223 2.04 12.52 -12.08
CA GLY A 223 0.91 11.84 -12.70
C GLY A 223 -0.17 11.48 -11.68
N LYS A 224 -1.16 10.71 -12.13
CA LYS A 224 -2.25 10.26 -11.26
C LYS A 224 -1.75 9.15 -10.33
N VAL A 225 -1.90 9.35 -9.01
CA VAL A 225 -1.48 8.38 -7.99
C VAL A 225 -2.72 7.75 -7.35
N GLU A 226 -2.69 6.42 -7.23
CA GLU A 226 -3.67 5.66 -6.48
C GLU A 226 -2.97 4.89 -5.35
N ILE A 227 -3.47 5.04 -4.13
CA ILE A 227 -2.97 4.37 -2.93
C ILE A 227 -3.92 3.23 -2.59
N VAL A 228 -3.38 2.03 -2.44
CA VAL A 228 -4.12 0.83 -2.05
C VAL A 228 -3.79 0.50 -0.62
N THR A 229 -4.78 0.66 0.26
CA THR A 229 -4.61 0.42 1.70
C THR A 229 -5.96 0.13 2.35
N GLY A 230 -5.94 -0.66 3.43
CA GLY A 230 -7.04 -0.76 4.39
C GLY A 230 -6.89 0.16 5.60
N ASP A 231 -5.77 0.89 5.72
CA ASP A 231 -5.53 1.84 6.80
C ASP A 231 -6.21 3.18 6.50
N ARG A 232 -6.93 3.69 7.49
CA ARG A 232 -7.64 4.97 7.38
C ARG A 232 -6.69 6.16 7.58
N ASP A 233 -5.53 5.95 8.19
CA ASP A 233 -4.57 7.02 8.45
C ASP A 233 -4.04 7.62 7.13
N LEU A 234 -3.93 6.80 6.09
CA LEU A 234 -3.55 7.21 4.73
C LEU A 234 -4.62 8.06 4.00
N PHE A 235 -5.83 8.22 4.55
CA PHE A 235 -6.82 9.16 3.99
C PHE A 235 -6.38 10.62 4.17
N ALA A 236 -5.43 10.89 5.07
CA ALA A 236 -4.84 12.21 5.21
C ALA A 236 -4.07 12.67 3.96
N LEU A 237 -3.82 11.79 2.98
CA LEU A 237 -3.04 12.06 1.77
C LEU A 237 -3.90 12.39 0.52
N VAL A 238 -5.21 12.60 0.69
CA VAL A 238 -6.17 12.84 -0.41
C VAL A 238 -6.35 14.30 -0.74
#